data_AF-A0A2C6KN39-F1
#
_entry.id   AF-A0A2C6KN39-F1
#
_cell.length_a   1.000
_cell.length_b   1.000
_cell.length_c   1.000
_cell.angle_alpha   90.00
_cell.angle_beta   90.00
_cell.angle_gamma   90.00
#
_symmetry.space_group_name_H-M   'P 1'
#
loop_
_entity.id
_entity.type
_entity.pdbx_description
1 polymer ?
#
loop_
_entity_poly.entity_id
_entity_poly.type
_entity_poly.pdbx_seq_one_letter_code
_entity_poly.pdbx_strand_id
1 'polypeptide(L)'
;MASILLRRFGQGSLGTSIVKRRETSLSQHFSFSNNAFSSRKDFFLSFERSFSTKGSSAAVSLQSSSSSSSSSSVKSGTAPNYRHVPFVKEDIEKVMAEVPEFKYYYVGGAKEDTKGNIYRDIPLDKTVLQPNEIREYVSPHGDLEYSKLDNGLRIASLDRGGLTASLGLFVHAGSRFEDLSNFGVTHMIQSLAFSSTAHLSLLRTVKTIEVLGANAGCVAGREHLVYSAECLRGYMPLLVPMLTGNVLFPRLLPWELKACKEKLLLARKKLEIMPDQMVSELLHTTAWHNNTLGHKLHCTERSLNHYNPDVIRHYMLQHFSPENMVFVGVNVNHDELCTWLMRAFVDYNAIPSTPRTLQPPVYTGGDVRMEMHSPHVHIAIAFETPGGWNSGDLVAYSVLQTIIGGGGAFSTGGPGKGMYTRLYLNVLNENDWIESVMAFNTQYTDSGIFGLYMLADPAKVSPSLK
;
A
#
# COMPACT_ATOMS: atom_id res chain seq x y z
N MET A 1 -2.45 -11.25 -34.33
CA MET A 1 -1.80 -9.98 -34.70
C MET A 1 -0.57 -9.64 -33.83
N ALA A 2 0.07 -10.62 -33.18
CA ALA A 2 1.34 -10.41 -32.46
C ALA A 2 2.57 -10.24 -33.38
N SER A 3 2.49 -10.65 -34.66
CA SER A 3 3.62 -10.53 -35.59
C SER A 3 3.72 -9.20 -36.34
N ILE A 4 2.68 -8.34 -36.29
CA ILE A 4 2.69 -7.04 -36.98
C ILE A 4 3.25 -5.93 -36.09
N LEU A 5 3.06 -6.02 -34.76
CA LEU A 5 3.70 -5.12 -33.79
C LEU A 5 5.21 -5.39 -33.61
N LEU A 6 5.67 -6.61 -33.92
CA LEU A 6 7.10 -6.99 -33.81
C LEU A 6 7.93 -6.69 -35.07
N ARG A 7 7.32 -6.42 -36.23
CA ARG A 7 8.05 -6.29 -37.52
C ARG A 7 8.46 -4.86 -37.93
N ARG A 8 8.12 -3.83 -37.16
CA ARG A 8 8.58 -2.44 -37.39
C ARG A 8 9.69 -1.98 -36.43
N PHE A 9 10.50 -2.90 -35.90
CA PHE A 9 11.69 -2.57 -35.10
C PHE A 9 12.98 -2.38 -35.91
N GLY A 10 12.89 -2.27 -37.24
CA GLY A 10 14.04 -2.03 -38.10
C GLY A 10 13.72 -1.04 -39.22
N GLN A 11 14.55 0.02 -39.30
CA GLN A 11 14.69 1.05 -40.33
C GLN A 11 13.89 2.35 -40.17
N GLY A 12 14.61 3.49 -40.14
CA GLY A 12 14.18 4.72 -40.84
C GLY A 12 14.26 6.07 -40.13
N SER A 13 15.41 6.74 -40.29
CA SER A 13 15.72 8.20 -40.34
C SER A 13 14.93 9.26 -39.54
N LEU A 14 15.70 10.10 -38.82
CA LEU A 14 15.27 11.38 -38.23
C LEU A 14 14.71 12.36 -39.28
N GLY A 15 13.51 12.89 -39.00
CA GLY A 15 12.97 14.10 -39.62
C GLY A 15 12.32 14.98 -38.55
N THR A 16 12.96 16.10 -38.22
CA THR A 16 12.44 17.10 -37.29
C THR A 16 11.41 17.99 -37.99
N SER A 17 10.15 17.98 -37.52
CA SER A 17 9.18 19.04 -37.83
C SER A 17 8.50 19.51 -36.56
N ILE A 18 8.81 20.73 -36.13
CA ILE A 18 8.16 21.45 -35.03
C ILE A 18 6.87 22.06 -35.59
N VAL A 19 5.72 21.57 -35.15
CA VAL A 19 4.41 22.20 -35.44
C VAL A 19 3.84 22.78 -34.16
N LYS A 20 3.87 24.12 -34.06
CA LYS A 20 3.08 24.89 -33.09
C LYS A 20 1.60 24.73 -33.43
N ARG A 21 0.76 24.26 -32.50
CA ARG A 21 -0.70 24.41 -32.61
C ARG A 21 -1.37 24.84 -31.31
N ARG A 22 -2.45 25.61 -31.55
CA ARG A 22 -3.14 26.58 -30.71
C ARG A 22 -3.93 25.96 -29.55
N GLU A 23 -4.01 26.75 -28.49
CA GLU A 23 -4.89 26.60 -27.33
C GLU A 23 -6.37 26.69 -27.71
N THR A 24 -7.16 25.72 -27.27
CA THR A 24 -8.60 25.89 -27.00
C THR A 24 -9.04 24.98 -25.84
N SER A 25 -9.26 25.64 -24.70
CA SER A 25 -10.23 25.41 -23.61
C SER A 25 -10.70 24.00 -23.18
N LEU A 26 -10.50 23.76 -21.88
CA LEU A 26 -11.38 23.10 -20.91
C LEU A 26 -11.69 21.61 -21.08
N SER A 27 -10.86 20.77 -20.45
CA SER A 27 -11.28 19.49 -19.86
C SER A 27 -10.56 19.28 -18.52
N GLN A 28 -11.32 18.91 -17.50
CA GLN A 28 -10.81 18.59 -16.16
C GLN A 28 -10.06 17.25 -16.24
N HIS A 29 -8.74 17.29 -16.08
CA HIS A 29 -7.88 16.11 -16.16
C HIS A 29 -8.00 15.23 -14.91
N PHE A 30 -8.41 13.98 -15.12
CA PHE A 30 -8.36 12.92 -14.13
C PHE A 30 -6.97 12.27 -14.16
N SER A 31 -6.23 12.45 -13.06
CA SER A 31 -5.05 11.66 -12.77
C SER A 31 -5.45 10.19 -12.67
N PHE A 32 -4.78 9.33 -13.44
CA PHE A 32 -4.60 7.94 -13.04
C PHE A 32 -4.27 7.95 -11.55
N SER A 33 -5.01 7.17 -10.76
CA SER A 33 -4.92 7.10 -9.31
C SER A 33 -3.49 6.75 -8.87
N ASN A 34 -2.61 7.75 -8.87
CA ASN A 34 -1.42 7.82 -8.08
C ASN A 34 -1.80 7.86 -6.60
N ASN A 35 -3.05 8.10 -6.19
CA ASN A 35 -3.40 8.06 -4.77
C ASN A 35 -3.34 6.65 -4.16
N ALA A 36 -3.67 5.60 -4.92
CA ALA A 36 -3.47 4.21 -4.47
C ALA A 36 -1.99 3.75 -4.53
N PHE A 37 -1.17 4.39 -5.38
CA PHE A 37 0.26 4.12 -5.53
C PHE A 37 1.17 5.08 -4.75
N SER A 38 0.71 6.25 -4.31
CA SER A 38 1.49 7.31 -3.65
C SER A 38 1.71 6.93 -2.20
N SER A 39 0.66 6.47 -1.50
CA SER A 39 0.81 5.92 -0.15
C SER A 39 1.69 4.66 -0.14
N ARG A 40 1.65 3.84 -1.19
CA ARG A 40 2.60 2.72 -1.39
C ARG A 40 4.01 3.23 -1.70
N LYS A 41 4.15 4.25 -2.55
CA LYS A 41 5.44 4.81 -2.99
C LYS A 41 6.14 5.59 -1.90
N ASP A 42 5.49 6.36 -1.05
CA ASP A 42 6.20 7.16 -0.04
C ASP A 42 6.83 6.26 1.04
N PHE A 43 6.16 5.15 1.38
CA PHE A 43 6.72 4.12 2.26
C PHE A 43 7.77 3.24 1.56
N PHE A 44 7.53 2.75 0.33
CA PHE A 44 8.49 1.91 -0.42
C PHE A 44 9.69 2.70 -0.99
N LEU A 45 9.53 3.94 -1.46
CA LEU A 45 10.63 4.78 -1.96
C LEU A 45 11.53 5.25 -0.82
N SER A 46 10.97 5.43 0.39
CA SER A 46 11.78 5.60 1.59
C SER A 46 12.66 4.35 1.78
N PHE A 47 12.10 3.14 1.66
CA PHE A 47 12.82 1.87 1.81
C PHE A 47 13.84 1.57 0.68
N GLU A 48 13.51 1.82 -0.60
CA GLU A 48 14.40 1.57 -1.76
C GLU A 48 15.59 2.52 -1.84
N ARG A 49 15.43 3.80 -1.44
CA ARG A 49 16.57 4.74 -1.42
C ARG A 49 17.69 4.30 -0.47
N SER A 50 17.41 3.42 0.50
CA SER A 50 18.41 2.88 1.43
C SER A 50 19.30 1.78 0.87
N PHE A 51 18.91 1.12 -0.23
CA PHE A 51 19.77 0.12 -0.87
C PHE A 51 20.82 0.72 -1.82
N SER A 52 20.71 2.01 -2.15
CA SER A 52 21.54 2.65 -3.19
C SER A 52 22.82 3.32 -2.67
N THR A 53 23.11 3.34 -1.37
CA THR A 53 24.27 4.07 -0.79
C THR A 53 25.40 3.16 -0.31
N LYS A 54 25.77 2.14 -1.10
CA LYS A 54 27.11 1.52 -1.02
C LYS A 54 27.62 1.20 -2.42
N GLY A 55 28.26 2.18 -3.04
CA GLY A 55 29.00 2.02 -4.30
C GLY A 55 30.40 2.61 -4.16
N SER A 56 31.31 1.87 -3.53
CA SER A 56 32.75 2.16 -3.57
C SER A 56 33.28 1.81 -4.96
N SER A 57 34.02 2.75 -5.53
CA SER A 57 34.67 2.72 -6.83
C SER A 57 35.75 1.63 -6.93
N ALA A 58 35.58 0.67 -7.83
CA ALA A 58 36.67 -0.13 -8.39
C ALA A 58 36.34 -0.52 -9.84
N ALA A 59 37.09 0.05 -10.78
CA ALA A 59 37.04 -0.31 -12.20
C ALA A 59 37.74 -1.66 -12.40
N VAL A 60 37.07 -2.63 -13.02
CA VAL A 60 37.67 -3.90 -13.46
C VAL A 60 37.29 -4.16 -14.92
N SER A 61 38.33 -4.48 -15.69
CA SER A 61 38.36 -4.68 -17.13
C SER A 61 37.53 -5.88 -17.60
N LEU A 62 36.91 -5.72 -18.77
CA LEU A 62 36.17 -6.75 -19.49
C LEU A 62 37.14 -7.76 -20.15
N GLN A 63 37.04 -9.03 -19.78
CA GLN A 63 37.48 -10.14 -20.61
C GLN A 63 36.33 -11.15 -20.78
N SER A 64 36.08 -11.50 -22.03
CA SER A 64 35.05 -12.42 -22.51
C SER A 64 35.41 -13.88 -22.21
N SER A 65 34.51 -14.61 -21.55
CA SER A 65 34.49 -16.08 -21.64
C SER A 65 33.07 -16.63 -21.50
N SER A 66 32.84 -17.72 -22.23
CA SER A 66 31.60 -18.43 -22.56
C SER A 66 30.71 -18.83 -21.38
N SER A 67 29.40 -18.52 -21.45
CA SER A 67 28.42 -18.89 -20.43
C SER A 67 27.69 -20.19 -20.75
N SER A 68 28.07 -21.24 -20.02
CA SER A 68 27.23 -22.42 -19.75
C SER A 68 26.04 -22.04 -18.88
N SER A 69 24.87 -22.59 -19.19
CA SER A 69 23.60 -22.40 -18.49
C SER A 69 23.64 -22.89 -17.04
N SER A 70 23.84 -21.97 -16.09
CA SER A 70 23.55 -22.17 -14.68
C SER A 70 22.36 -21.30 -14.29
N SER A 71 21.25 -21.93 -13.91
CA SER A 71 20.09 -21.28 -13.31
C SER A 71 20.54 -20.51 -12.06
N SER A 72 20.65 -19.19 -12.18
CA SER A 72 20.98 -18.31 -11.07
C SER A 72 19.80 -18.28 -10.11
N SER A 73 19.85 -19.11 -9.07
CA SER A 73 19.00 -18.95 -7.90
C SER A 73 19.20 -17.54 -7.37
N VAL A 74 18.12 -16.76 -7.30
CA VAL A 74 18.13 -15.46 -6.63
C VAL A 74 18.70 -15.67 -5.25
N LYS A 75 19.74 -14.89 -4.92
CA LYS A 75 20.10 -14.70 -3.52
C LYS A 75 18.92 -13.96 -2.88
N SER A 76 17.90 -14.68 -2.44
CA SER A 76 17.05 -14.20 -1.35
C SER A 76 18.03 -13.71 -0.30
N GLY A 77 17.96 -12.43 0.09
CA GLY A 77 18.87 -11.88 1.10
C GLY A 77 18.98 -12.83 2.29
N THR A 78 20.12 -12.85 2.97
CA THR A 78 20.29 -13.65 4.19
C THR A 78 19.12 -13.37 5.12
N ALA A 79 18.42 -14.42 5.57
CA ALA A 79 17.27 -14.26 6.45
C ALA A 79 17.66 -13.35 7.63
N PRO A 80 16.85 -12.32 7.95
CA PRO A 80 17.20 -11.39 9.01
C PRO A 80 17.29 -12.14 10.33
N ASN A 81 18.32 -11.82 11.12
CA ASN A 81 18.46 -12.34 12.46
C ASN A 81 17.50 -11.60 13.39
N TYR A 82 16.54 -12.31 13.99
CA TYR A 82 15.55 -11.72 14.87
C TYR A 82 16.00 -11.79 16.33
N ARG A 83 16.09 -10.63 17.00
CA ARG A 83 16.24 -10.57 18.45
C ARG A 83 14.96 -11.02 19.14
N HIS A 84 15.08 -11.92 20.10
CA HIS A 84 13.94 -12.42 20.87
C HIS A 84 13.51 -11.39 21.93
N VAL A 85 12.22 -11.08 22.01
CA VAL A 85 11.64 -10.15 22.98
C VAL A 85 10.59 -10.91 23.82
N PRO A 86 10.90 -11.24 25.09
CA PRO A 86 10.01 -12.01 25.95
C PRO A 86 8.84 -11.17 26.45
N PHE A 87 7.70 -11.81 26.73
CA PHE A 87 6.59 -11.17 27.41
C PHE A 87 6.91 -10.95 28.89
N VAL A 88 6.98 -9.68 29.29
CA VAL A 88 7.15 -9.27 30.67
C VAL A 88 5.90 -8.54 31.11
N LYS A 89 5.29 -8.99 32.22
CA LYS A 89 4.22 -8.25 32.88
C LYS A 89 4.84 -7.15 33.73
N GLU A 90 4.58 -5.91 33.34
CA GLU A 90 5.04 -4.73 34.05
C GLU A 90 3.96 -4.19 34.99
N ASP A 91 4.39 -3.37 35.94
CA ASP A 91 3.50 -2.67 36.86
C ASP A 91 2.78 -1.52 36.13
N ILE A 92 1.44 -1.53 36.18
CA ILE A 92 0.59 -0.59 35.43
C ILE A 92 0.86 0.85 35.87
N GLU A 93 1.14 1.10 37.15
CA GLU A 93 1.40 2.46 37.64
C GLU A 93 2.64 3.08 36.98
N LYS A 94 3.68 2.28 36.77
CA LYS A 94 4.91 2.70 36.09
C LYS A 94 4.67 2.93 34.60
N VAL A 95 3.93 2.04 33.95
CA VAL A 95 3.57 2.20 32.53
C VAL A 95 2.78 3.48 32.32
N MET A 96 1.80 3.78 33.20
CA MET A 96 0.99 4.99 33.10
C MET A 96 1.80 6.28 33.33
N ALA A 97 2.91 6.23 34.07
CA ALA A 97 3.81 7.37 34.23
C ALA A 97 4.65 7.66 32.98
N GLU A 98 4.92 6.65 32.14
CA GLU A 98 5.65 6.78 30.87
C GLU A 98 4.76 7.25 29.71
N VAL A 99 3.45 7.00 29.78
CA VAL A 99 2.50 7.43 28.75
C VAL A 99 2.47 8.96 28.68
N PRO A 100 2.68 9.57 27.49
CA PRO A 100 2.59 11.02 27.32
C PRO A 100 1.25 11.56 27.83
N GLU A 101 1.28 12.71 28.49
CA GLU A 101 0.06 13.37 28.98
C GLU A 101 -0.90 13.61 27.79
N PHE A 102 -2.04 12.93 27.80
CA PHE A 102 -3.05 13.06 26.75
C PHE A 102 -4.30 13.73 27.32
N LYS A 103 -4.48 15.01 26.99
CA LYS A 103 -5.66 15.79 27.39
C LYS A 103 -6.77 15.65 26.35
N TYR A 104 -7.89 15.07 26.76
CA TYR A 104 -9.11 15.09 25.95
C TYR A 104 -9.72 16.50 25.99
N TYR A 105 -9.94 17.11 24.83
CA TYR A 105 -10.78 18.31 24.76
C TYR A 105 -12.24 17.91 25.05
N TYR A 106 -12.79 18.41 26.16
CA TYR A 106 -14.22 18.25 26.47
C TYR A 106 -15.01 19.38 25.81
N VAL A 107 -15.87 19.02 24.86
CA VAL A 107 -16.83 19.98 24.28
C VAL A 107 -17.80 20.40 25.39
N GLY A 108 -17.65 21.63 25.91
CA GLY A 108 -18.52 22.21 26.94
C GLY A 108 -17.88 22.43 28.32
N GLY A 109 -16.60 22.08 28.50
CA GLY A 109 -15.88 22.21 29.77
C GLY A 109 -15.28 23.60 30.04
N ALA A 110 -16.04 24.68 29.87
CA ALA A 110 -15.54 26.05 30.09
C ALA A 110 -15.14 26.38 31.56
N LYS A 111 -15.17 25.41 32.49
CA LYS A 111 -14.84 25.63 33.91
C LYS A 111 -13.49 25.05 34.34
N GLU A 112 -12.99 23.97 33.74
CA GLU A 112 -11.69 23.37 34.13
C GLU A 112 -10.53 23.70 33.17
N ASP A 113 -10.81 24.07 31.91
CA ASP A 113 -9.80 24.59 30.97
C ASP A 113 -9.42 26.08 31.24
N THR A 114 -9.65 26.55 32.48
CA THR A 114 -9.28 27.89 32.95
C THR A 114 -7.82 27.99 33.39
N LYS A 115 -6.94 27.05 33.04
CA LYS A 115 -5.54 27.40 32.80
C LYS A 115 -5.52 28.20 31.49
N GLY A 116 -5.79 29.50 31.60
CA GLY A 116 -5.81 30.42 30.47
C GLY A 116 -4.58 30.19 29.58
N ASN A 117 -4.73 30.41 28.27
CA ASN A 117 -3.69 30.18 27.28
C ASN A 117 -2.31 30.56 27.86
N ILE A 118 -1.46 29.56 28.06
CA ILE A 118 -0.13 29.69 28.69
C ILE A 118 0.74 30.69 27.93
N TYR A 119 0.36 30.98 26.69
CA TYR A 119 1.02 31.87 25.77
C TYR A 119 0.28 33.20 25.57
N ARG A 120 -0.76 33.50 26.37
CA ARG A 120 -1.52 34.77 26.27
C ARG A 120 -0.64 36.00 26.44
N ASP A 121 0.39 35.89 27.27
CA ASP A 121 1.32 36.96 27.64
C ASP A 121 2.66 36.85 26.87
N ILE A 122 2.79 35.87 25.96
CA ILE A 122 4.00 35.66 25.16
C ILE A 122 3.79 36.29 23.79
N PRO A 123 4.50 37.38 23.47
CA PRO A 123 4.43 37.99 22.15
C PRO A 123 5.08 37.08 21.09
N LEU A 124 4.63 37.19 19.83
CA LEU A 124 5.01 36.29 18.71
C LEU A 124 6.51 36.32 18.35
N ASP A 125 7.26 37.30 18.85
CA ASP A 125 8.71 37.43 18.69
C ASP A 125 9.51 36.53 19.63
N LYS A 126 8.88 35.95 20.66
CA LYS A 126 9.54 35.07 21.64
C LYS A 126 9.26 33.60 21.34
N THR A 127 10.31 32.78 21.42
CA THR A 127 10.19 31.33 21.28
C THR A 127 9.35 30.76 22.41
N VAL A 128 8.33 29.99 22.03
CA VAL A 128 7.39 29.37 22.97
C VAL A 128 7.97 28.12 23.65
N LEU A 129 9.00 27.52 23.05
CA LEU A 129 9.67 26.33 23.59
C LEU A 129 10.50 26.71 24.82
N GLN A 130 10.21 26.10 25.96
CA GLN A 130 11.05 26.25 27.15
C GLN A 130 12.37 25.49 26.93
N PRO A 131 13.52 25.98 27.46
CA PRO A 131 14.80 25.29 27.32
C PRO A 131 14.77 23.82 27.79
N ASN A 132 13.92 23.50 28.77
CA ASN A 132 13.74 22.16 29.33
C ASN A 132 12.84 21.25 28.45
N GLU A 133 12.10 21.81 27.48
CA GLU A 133 11.25 21.06 26.54
C GLU A 133 12.02 20.63 25.29
N ILE A 134 13.22 21.17 25.07
CA ILE A 134 14.09 20.79 23.97
C ILE A 134 14.67 19.41 24.29
N ARG A 135 14.11 18.37 23.65
CA ARG A 135 14.65 17.02 23.75
C ARG A 135 16.07 17.01 23.19
N GLU A 136 16.99 16.41 23.93
CA GLU A 136 18.35 16.19 23.47
C GLU A 136 18.32 15.34 22.19
N TYR A 137 19.01 15.80 21.15
CA TYR A 137 19.05 15.07 19.89
C TYR A 137 19.84 13.78 20.08
N VAL A 138 19.14 12.65 20.00
CA VAL A 138 19.78 11.34 19.96
C VAL A 138 20.08 11.02 18.50
N SER A 139 21.36 10.81 18.18
CA SER A 139 21.75 10.37 16.85
C SER A 139 21.09 9.03 16.54
N PRO A 140 20.32 8.91 15.45
CA PRO A 140 19.68 7.66 15.11
C PRO A 140 20.73 6.62 14.70
N HIS A 141 20.57 5.40 15.21
CA HIS A 141 21.24 4.23 14.67
C HIS A 141 20.55 3.91 13.33
N GLY A 142 21.13 4.37 12.22
CA GLY A 142 20.54 4.29 10.88
C GLY A 142 20.42 2.88 10.29
N ASP A 143 20.58 1.85 11.12
CA ASP A 143 20.57 0.45 10.73
C ASP A 143 19.15 -0.15 10.88
N LEU A 144 18.88 -1.17 10.09
CA LEU A 144 17.59 -1.88 10.10
C LEU A 144 17.63 -2.98 11.17
N GLU A 145 16.75 -2.87 12.16
CA GLU A 145 16.70 -3.80 13.30
C GLU A 145 15.47 -4.71 13.22
N TYR A 146 15.65 -5.96 13.65
CA TYR A 146 14.63 -7.00 13.60
C TYR A 146 14.49 -7.70 14.95
N SER A 147 13.25 -7.78 15.45
CA SER A 147 12.90 -8.49 16.67
C SER A 147 11.70 -9.40 16.45
N LYS A 148 11.55 -10.41 17.31
CA LYS A 148 10.42 -11.35 17.32
C LYS A 148 9.91 -11.51 18.74
N LEU A 149 8.60 -11.31 18.92
CA LEU A 149 7.91 -11.56 20.20
C LEU A 149 7.66 -13.05 20.40
N ASP A 150 7.43 -13.46 21.66
CA ASP A 150 7.13 -14.85 22.04
C ASP A 150 5.93 -15.44 21.28
N ASN A 151 4.92 -14.61 20.97
CA ASN A 151 3.74 -15.04 20.19
C ASN A 151 4.01 -15.22 18.69
N GLY A 152 5.23 -14.96 18.24
CA GLY A 152 5.63 -15.10 16.84
C GLY A 152 5.51 -13.84 16.00
N LEU A 153 5.01 -12.72 16.55
CA LEU A 153 4.96 -11.44 15.84
C LEU A 153 6.37 -10.96 15.48
N ARG A 154 6.55 -10.58 14.21
CA ARG A 154 7.81 -10.02 13.72
C ARG A 154 7.75 -8.49 13.80
N ILE A 155 8.82 -7.89 14.29
CA ILE A 155 8.98 -6.44 14.42
C ILE A 155 10.18 -6.04 13.57
N ALA A 156 10.01 -5.02 12.73
CA ALA A 156 11.10 -4.38 12.00
C ALA A 156 11.05 -2.88 12.28
N SER A 157 12.20 -2.25 12.52
CA SER A 157 12.24 -0.79 12.60
C SER A 157 13.50 -0.19 12.02
N LEU A 158 13.36 1.06 11.58
CA LEU A 158 14.44 1.87 11.05
C LEU A 158 14.32 3.29 11.58
N ASP A 159 15.31 3.78 12.33
CA ASP A 159 15.35 5.18 12.76
C ASP A 159 16.18 6.01 11.78
N ARG A 160 15.58 7.02 11.14
CA ARG A 160 16.31 8.00 10.30
C ARG A 160 16.38 9.39 10.93
N GLY A 161 15.92 9.55 12.17
CA GLY A 161 15.86 10.86 12.82
C GLY A 161 14.77 11.78 12.27
N GLY A 162 13.76 11.25 11.57
CA GLY A 162 12.59 12.02 11.17
C GLY A 162 11.74 12.46 12.37
N LEU A 163 11.06 13.60 12.23
CA LEU A 163 10.17 14.15 13.26
C LEU A 163 8.85 13.38 13.40
N THR A 164 8.41 12.75 12.31
CA THR A 164 7.21 11.93 12.22
C THR A 164 7.58 10.46 12.27
N ALA A 165 6.84 9.70 13.09
CA ALA A 165 6.88 8.26 13.13
C ALA A 165 5.80 7.69 12.20
N SER A 166 6.20 6.81 11.27
CA SER A 166 5.28 6.06 10.43
C SER A 166 5.24 4.60 10.91
N LEU A 167 4.06 4.14 11.30
CA LEU A 167 3.81 2.80 11.83
C LEU A 167 2.93 2.03 10.86
N GLY A 168 3.22 0.75 10.66
CA GLY A 168 2.44 -0.13 9.80
C GLY A 168 2.37 -1.54 10.34
N LEU A 169 1.16 -2.08 10.48
CA LEU A 169 0.92 -3.48 10.77
C LEU A 169 0.47 -4.17 9.48
N PHE A 170 1.33 -5.04 8.96
CA PHE A 170 1.12 -5.82 7.76
C PHE A 170 0.60 -7.20 8.14
N VAL A 171 -0.62 -7.51 7.73
CA VAL A 171 -1.24 -8.82 7.92
C VAL A 171 -1.18 -9.58 6.60
N HIS A 172 -0.68 -10.81 6.61
CA HIS A 172 -0.72 -11.69 5.45
C HIS A 172 -2.13 -12.30 5.27
N ALA A 173 -3.04 -11.44 4.80
CA ALA A 173 -4.44 -11.71 4.54
C ALA A 173 -4.91 -10.78 3.40
N GLY A 174 -5.93 -11.17 2.65
CA GLY A 174 -6.37 -10.45 1.46
C GLY A 174 -7.30 -11.30 0.60
N SER A 175 -7.82 -10.76 -0.51
CA SER A 175 -8.85 -11.44 -1.31
C SER A 175 -8.41 -12.79 -1.89
N ARG A 176 -7.10 -13.04 -1.99
CA ARG A 176 -6.52 -14.34 -2.37
C ARG A 176 -6.91 -15.46 -1.40
N PHE A 177 -7.05 -15.13 -0.12
CA PHE A 177 -7.35 -16.09 0.95
C PHE A 177 -8.84 -16.20 1.25
N GLU A 178 -9.68 -15.58 0.42
CA GLU A 178 -11.13 -15.69 0.55
C GLU A 178 -11.63 -16.99 -0.09
N ASP A 179 -12.61 -17.58 0.58
CA ASP A 179 -13.37 -18.74 0.16
C ASP A 179 -14.72 -18.33 -0.44
N LEU A 180 -15.39 -19.30 -1.05
CA LEU A 180 -16.74 -19.15 -1.63
C LEU A 180 -17.76 -18.54 -0.65
N SER A 181 -17.59 -18.77 0.66
CA SER A 181 -18.47 -18.26 1.71
C SER A 181 -18.20 -16.80 2.09
N ASN A 182 -17.01 -16.25 1.81
CA ASN A 182 -16.58 -14.97 2.36
C ASN A 182 -15.99 -13.99 1.33
N PHE A 183 -16.23 -14.21 0.02
CA PHE A 183 -15.76 -13.30 -1.03
C PHE A 183 -16.14 -11.83 -0.81
N GLY A 184 -15.13 -10.99 -0.69
CA GLY A 184 -15.15 -9.54 -0.45
C GLY A 184 -15.14 -9.15 1.05
N VAL A 185 -14.91 -10.09 1.97
CA VAL A 185 -14.81 -9.81 3.41
C VAL A 185 -13.62 -8.93 3.73
N THR A 186 -12.53 -9.00 2.96
CA THR A 186 -11.33 -8.19 3.16
C THR A 186 -11.59 -6.70 2.92
N HIS A 187 -12.40 -6.36 1.91
CA HIS A 187 -12.87 -5.00 1.66
C HIS A 187 -13.78 -4.49 2.79
N MET A 188 -14.59 -5.40 3.37
CA MET A 188 -15.43 -5.10 4.53
C MET A 188 -14.56 -4.78 5.77
N ILE A 189 -13.55 -5.60 6.04
CA ILE A 189 -12.58 -5.40 7.13
C ILE A 189 -11.83 -4.08 6.94
N GLN A 190 -11.40 -3.76 5.72
CA GLN A 190 -10.75 -2.49 5.43
C GLN A 190 -11.62 -1.30 5.83
N SER A 191 -12.90 -1.32 5.48
CA SER A 191 -13.80 -0.21 5.79
C SER A 191 -14.21 -0.15 7.27
N LEU A 192 -14.08 -1.25 8.01
CA LEU A 192 -14.32 -1.34 9.46
C LEU A 192 -13.04 -1.21 10.30
N ALA A 193 -11.87 -1.03 9.68
CA ALA A 193 -10.58 -1.11 10.33
C ALA A 193 -10.42 -0.21 11.58
N PHE A 194 -10.95 1.01 11.55
CA PHE A 194 -10.93 1.96 12.67
C PHE A 194 -12.33 2.19 13.25
N SER A 195 -13.11 1.11 13.34
CA SER A 195 -14.43 1.10 14.01
C SER A 195 -14.30 0.92 15.52
N SER A 196 -15.42 0.74 16.23
CA SER A 196 -15.38 0.55 17.68
C SER A 196 -14.64 -0.74 18.07
N THR A 197 -13.73 -0.62 19.02
CA THR A 197 -12.98 -1.73 19.62
C THR A 197 -13.56 -2.10 20.98
N ALA A 198 -12.98 -3.10 21.65
CA ALA A 198 -13.35 -3.45 23.02
C ALA A 198 -13.11 -2.32 24.03
N HIS A 199 -12.10 -1.47 23.76
CA HIS A 199 -11.61 -0.45 24.69
C HIS A 199 -12.00 0.98 24.27
N LEU A 200 -12.12 1.25 22.96
CA LEU A 200 -12.39 2.57 22.43
C LEU A 200 -13.65 2.54 21.55
N SER A 201 -14.55 3.50 21.78
CA SER A 201 -15.64 3.76 20.84
C SER A 201 -15.09 4.39 19.55
N LEU A 202 -15.84 4.27 18.45
CA LEU A 202 -15.50 4.93 17.18
C LEU A 202 -15.23 6.43 17.37
N LEU A 203 -16.11 7.14 18.10
CA LEU A 203 -15.94 8.57 18.38
C LEU A 203 -14.63 8.85 19.11
N ARG A 204 -14.31 8.04 20.14
CA ARG A 204 -13.07 8.20 20.90
C ARG A 204 -11.84 7.93 20.05
N THR A 205 -11.89 6.91 19.20
CA THR A 205 -10.81 6.56 18.27
C THR A 205 -10.53 7.71 17.30
N VAL A 206 -11.56 8.23 16.64
CA VAL A 206 -11.42 9.36 15.69
C VAL A 206 -10.90 10.61 16.41
N LYS A 207 -11.45 10.95 17.59
CA LYS A 207 -11.00 12.11 18.35
C LYS A 207 -9.57 11.98 18.85
N THR A 208 -9.15 10.79 19.26
CA THR A 208 -7.77 10.54 19.64
C THR A 208 -6.84 10.74 18.45
N ILE A 209 -7.18 10.21 17.27
CA ILE A 209 -6.39 10.41 16.04
C ILE A 209 -6.28 11.91 15.69
N GLU A 210 -7.39 12.65 15.72
CA GLU A 210 -7.42 14.09 15.42
C GLU A 210 -6.58 14.91 16.40
N VAL A 211 -6.68 14.64 17.70
CA VAL A 211 -5.93 15.38 18.75
C VAL A 211 -4.43 15.12 18.66
N LEU A 212 -4.03 13.89 18.31
CA LEU A 212 -2.63 13.55 18.07
C LEU A 212 -2.07 14.19 16.78
N GLY A 213 -2.93 14.78 15.94
CA GLY A 213 -2.56 15.19 14.58
C GLY A 213 -2.12 14.00 13.73
N ALA A 214 -2.60 12.80 14.07
CA ALA A 214 -2.20 11.57 13.42
C ALA A 214 -3.07 11.30 12.18
N ASN A 215 -2.52 10.57 11.22
CA ASN A 215 -3.28 10.01 10.11
C ASN A 215 -3.32 8.50 10.28
N ALA A 216 -4.47 7.87 10.09
CA ALA A 216 -4.61 6.43 10.20
C ALA A 216 -5.52 5.89 9.08
N GLY A 217 -5.16 4.74 8.53
CA GLY A 217 -5.85 4.17 7.39
C GLY A 217 -5.58 2.68 7.25
N CYS A 218 -6.46 2.02 6.51
CA CYS A 218 -6.32 0.61 6.18
C CYS A 218 -6.49 0.40 4.69
N VAL A 219 -5.64 -0.46 4.13
CA VAL A 219 -5.68 -0.85 2.72
C VAL A 219 -5.72 -2.36 2.62
N ALA A 220 -6.77 -2.90 2.00
CA ALA A 220 -6.80 -4.32 1.63
C ALA A 220 -6.25 -4.50 0.21
N GLY A 221 -5.34 -5.44 0.06
CA GLY A 221 -4.88 -5.96 -1.22
C GLY A 221 -5.31 -7.41 -1.42
N ARG A 222 -4.77 -8.04 -2.47
CA ARG A 222 -5.00 -9.46 -2.75
C ARG A 222 -4.28 -10.38 -1.76
N GLU A 223 -3.07 -10.05 -1.31
CA GLU A 223 -2.26 -10.92 -0.43
C GLU A 223 -1.95 -10.32 0.95
N HIS A 224 -2.13 -9.01 1.09
CA HIS A 224 -1.79 -8.30 2.31
C HIS A 224 -2.85 -7.26 2.64
N LEU A 225 -3.06 -7.07 3.94
CA LEU A 225 -3.91 -6.04 4.49
C LEU A 225 -3.03 -5.21 5.43
N VAL A 226 -3.01 -3.90 5.20
CA VAL A 226 -2.06 -2.98 5.84
C VAL A 226 -2.84 -1.99 6.67
N TYR A 227 -2.62 -1.99 7.99
CA TYR A 227 -3.06 -0.94 8.90
C TYR A 227 -1.90 0.02 9.09
N SER A 228 -2.02 1.23 8.56
CA SER A 228 -0.98 2.26 8.64
C SER A 228 -1.44 3.40 9.54
N ALA A 229 -0.54 3.94 10.34
CA ALA A 229 -0.77 5.16 11.08
C ALA A 229 0.51 6.00 11.20
N GLU A 230 0.38 7.32 11.11
CA GLU A 230 1.48 8.27 11.15
C GLU A 230 1.20 9.33 12.21
N CYS A 231 2.19 9.64 13.04
CA CYS A 231 2.09 10.69 14.06
C CYS A 231 3.43 11.36 14.31
N LEU A 232 3.45 12.37 15.18
CA LEU A 232 4.70 12.88 15.74
C LEU A 232 5.37 11.81 16.60
N ARG A 233 6.70 11.74 16.56
CA ARG A 233 7.49 10.71 17.25
C ARG A 233 7.17 10.58 18.74
N GLY A 234 6.92 11.70 19.42
CA GLY A 234 6.59 11.71 20.85
C GLY A 234 5.27 11.04 21.23
N TYR A 235 4.36 10.84 20.27
CA TYR A 235 3.04 10.22 20.50
C TYR A 235 2.97 8.75 20.05
N MET A 236 4.08 8.17 19.61
CA MET A 236 4.17 6.75 19.26
C MET A 236 3.65 5.81 20.38
N PRO A 237 3.95 6.05 21.68
CA PRO A 237 3.41 5.27 22.79
C PRO A 237 1.88 5.14 22.82
N LEU A 238 1.16 6.17 22.37
CA LEU A 238 -0.32 6.19 22.33
C LEU A 238 -0.85 5.51 21.08
N LEU A 239 -0.15 5.66 19.96
CA LEU A 239 -0.59 5.18 18.66
C LEU A 239 -0.42 3.66 18.50
N VAL A 240 0.67 3.08 19.03
CA VAL A 240 0.96 1.64 18.93
C VAL A 240 -0.15 0.78 19.55
N PRO A 241 -0.59 1.01 20.80
CA PRO A 241 -1.69 0.25 21.40
C PRO A 241 -3.02 0.50 20.67
N MET A 242 -3.26 1.72 20.18
CA MET A 242 -4.48 2.04 19.43
C MET A 242 -4.53 1.27 18.10
N LEU A 243 -3.43 1.24 17.35
CA LEU A 243 -3.32 0.49 16.10
C LEU A 243 -3.49 -1.01 16.34
N THR A 244 -2.83 -1.54 17.36
CA THR A 244 -2.91 -2.96 17.75
C THR A 244 -4.32 -3.35 18.19
N GLY A 245 -4.97 -2.52 19.01
CA GLY A 245 -6.32 -2.77 19.51
C GLY A 245 -7.39 -2.81 18.40
N ASN A 246 -7.22 -2.03 17.34
CA ASN A 246 -8.09 -2.05 16.16
C ASN A 246 -8.02 -3.38 15.39
N VAL A 247 -6.87 -4.04 15.41
CA VAL A 247 -6.66 -5.34 14.75
C VAL A 247 -7.09 -6.50 15.65
N LEU A 248 -6.71 -6.47 16.93
CA LEU A 248 -6.91 -7.60 17.84
C LEU A 248 -8.32 -7.65 18.44
N PHE A 249 -8.94 -6.50 18.71
CA PHE A 249 -10.19 -6.41 19.48
C PHE A 249 -11.31 -5.60 18.80
N PRO A 250 -11.64 -5.84 17.51
CA PRO A 250 -12.77 -5.18 16.88
C PRO A 250 -14.10 -5.69 17.46
N ARG A 251 -15.03 -4.80 17.82
CA ARG A 251 -16.35 -5.20 18.33
C ARG A 251 -17.36 -5.53 17.24
N LEU A 252 -17.20 -4.99 16.03
CA LEU A 252 -18.06 -5.24 14.86
C LEU A 252 -19.56 -5.06 15.19
N LEU A 253 -19.93 -3.84 15.63
CA LEU A 253 -21.29 -3.53 16.09
C LEU A 253 -22.29 -3.57 14.92
N PRO A 254 -23.53 -4.08 15.10
CA PRO A 254 -24.49 -4.25 13.99
C PRO A 254 -24.84 -2.95 13.24
N TRP A 255 -24.95 -1.82 13.96
CA TRP A 255 -25.25 -0.52 13.34
C TRP A 255 -24.06 0.05 12.57
N GLU A 256 -22.83 -0.14 13.06
CA GLU A 256 -21.60 0.23 12.34
C GLU A 256 -21.44 -0.61 11.08
N LEU A 257 -21.74 -1.90 11.16
CA LEU A 257 -21.74 -2.80 10.02
C LEU A 257 -22.77 -2.35 8.97
N LYS A 258 -24.00 -2.01 9.37
CA LYS A 258 -25.04 -1.50 8.46
C LYS A 258 -24.59 -0.21 7.75
N ALA A 259 -24.11 0.77 8.49
CA ALA A 259 -23.59 2.01 7.93
C ALA A 259 -22.42 1.76 6.97
N CYS A 260 -21.57 0.78 7.30
CA CYS A 260 -20.45 0.41 6.47
C CYS A 260 -20.89 -0.27 5.16
N LYS A 261 -21.93 -1.11 5.17
CA LYS A 261 -22.52 -1.68 3.94
C LYS A 261 -23.04 -0.58 3.01
N GLU A 262 -23.72 0.42 3.54
CA GLU A 262 -24.20 1.57 2.75
C GLU A 262 -23.04 2.35 2.12
N LYS A 263 -21.96 2.59 2.89
CA LYS A 263 -20.73 3.22 2.38
C LYS A 263 -20.09 2.40 1.25
N LEU A 264 -20.06 1.08 1.38
CA LEU A 264 -19.49 0.19 0.36
C LEU A 264 -20.34 0.14 -0.91
N LEU A 265 -21.67 0.20 -0.81
CA LEU A 265 -22.56 0.35 -1.97
C LEU A 265 -22.27 1.64 -2.73
N LEU A 266 -22.06 2.75 -2.02
CA LEU A 266 -21.67 4.01 -2.65
C LEU A 266 -20.27 3.95 -3.26
N ALA A 267 -19.31 3.33 -2.59
CA ALA A 267 -17.96 3.13 -3.11
C ALA A 267 -17.96 2.28 -4.40
N ARG A 268 -18.82 1.25 -4.46
CA ARG A 268 -19.02 0.44 -5.65
C ARG A 268 -19.59 1.25 -6.81
N LYS A 269 -20.64 2.04 -6.59
CA LYS A 269 -21.21 2.93 -7.62
C LYS A 269 -20.16 3.90 -8.18
N LYS A 270 -19.25 4.39 -7.31
CA LYS A 270 -18.12 5.22 -7.75
C LYS A 270 -17.13 4.44 -8.61
N LEU A 271 -16.81 3.19 -8.23
CA LEU A 271 -15.94 2.32 -9.01
C LEU A 271 -16.52 2.00 -10.39
N GLU A 272 -17.84 1.80 -10.48
CA GLU A 272 -18.53 1.58 -11.76
C GLU A 272 -18.44 2.79 -12.71
N ILE A 273 -18.17 3.99 -12.20
CA ILE A 273 -17.95 5.21 -12.99
C ILE A 273 -16.45 5.44 -13.29
N MET A 274 -15.55 4.68 -12.64
CA MET A 274 -14.09 4.78 -12.79
C MET A 274 -13.54 3.64 -13.66
N PRO A 275 -13.50 3.80 -15.00
CA PRO A 275 -13.11 2.73 -15.92
C PRO A 275 -11.68 2.22 -15.69
N ASP A 276 -10.73 3.09 -15.33
CA ASP A 276 -9.33 2.70 -15.07
C ASP A 276 -9.22 1.60 -13.99
N GLN A 277 -9.96 1.76 -12.89
CA GLN A 277 -9.95 0.79 -11.78
C GLN A 277 -10.71 -0.48 -12.16
N MET A 278 -11.83 -0.33 -12.88
CA MET A 278 -12.64 -1.45 -13.34
C MET A 278 -11.86 -2.35 -14.31
N VAL A 279 -11.11 -1.77 -15.25
CA VAL A 279 -10.27 -2.52 -16.19
C VAL A 279 -9.18 -3.30 -15.45
N SER A 280 -8.55 -2.69 -14.45
CA SER A 280 -7.56 -3.40 -13.61
C SER A 280 -8.20 -4.59 -12.90
N GLU A 281 -9.38 -4.42 -12.31
CA GLU A 281 -10.10 -5.51 -11.64
C GLU A 281 -10.49 -6.62 -12.63
N LEU A 282 -11.06 -6.25 -13.78
CA LEU A 282 -11.45 -7.18 -14.84
C LEU A 282 -10.24 -7.98 -15.34
N LEU A 283 -9.11 -7.31 -15.57
CA LEU A 283 -7.86 -7.94 -16.00
C LEU A 283 -7.41 -9.05 -15.03
N HIS A 284 -7.48 -8.80 -13.72
CA HIS A 284 -7.09 -9.83 -12.73
C HIS A 284 -8.09 -10.98 -12.73
N THR A 285 -9.40 -10.69 -12.81
CA THR A 285 -10.44 -11.72 -12.84
C THR A 285 -10.38 -12.59 -14.09
N THR A 286 -9.94 -12.06 -15.24
CA THR A 286 -9.77 -12.85 -16.47
C THR A 286 -8.46 -13.61 -16.49
N ALA A 287 -7.38 -13.01 -16.00
CA ALA A 287 -6.06 -13.64 -16.00
C ALA A 287 -6.03 -14.97 -15.22
N TRP A 288 -6.63 -15.00 -14.02
CA TRP A 288 -6.65 -16.15 -13.12
C TRP A 288 -8.07 -16.65 -12.84
N HIS A 289 -8.95 -16.66 -13.85
CA HIS A 289 -10.37 -17.04 -13.79
C HIS A 289 -10.86 -17.78 -12.53
N ASN A 290 -11.51 -17.07 -11.59
CA ASN A 290 -12.05 -17.61 -10.33
C ASN A 290 -11.07 -18.47 -9.50
N ASN A 291 -9.77 -18.18 -9.59
CA ASN A 291 -8.71 -18.86 -8.86
C ASN A 291 -7.91 -17.83 -8.08
N THR A 292 -7.80 -17.98 -6.75
CA THR A 292 -6.88 -17.25 -5.86
C THR A 292 -6.74 -15.74 -6.20
N LEU A 293 -5.75 -15.35 -7.01
CA LEU A 293 -5.50 -13.95 -7.42
C LEU A 293 -6.60 -13.33 -8.31
N GLY A 294 -7.38 -14.18 -8.98
CA GLY A 294 -8.54 -13.81 -9.80
C GLY A 294 -9.81 -13.55 -8.98
N HIS A 295 -9.79 -13.79 -7.67
CA HIS A 295 -10.88 -13.36 -6.80
C HIS A 295 -10.99 -11.83 -6.80
N LYS A 296 -12.23 -11.34 -6.75
CA LYS A 296 -12.51 -9.91 -6.77
C LYS A 296 -12.03 -9.27 -5.48
N LEU A 297 -11.31 -8.15 -5.60
CA LEU A 297 -10.87 -7.36 -4.46
C LEU A 297 -12.06 -6.62 -3.82
N HIS A 298 -13.01 -6.18 -4.63
CA HIS A 298 -14.15 -5.40 -4.18
C HIS A 298 -15.38 -6.27 -3.94
N CYS A 299 -16.07 -6.02 -2.83
CA CYS A 299 -17.30 -6.71 -2.47
C CYS A 299 -18.39 -6.58 -3.56
N THR A 300 -19.07 -7.69 -3.84
CA THR A 300 -20.24 -7.69 -4.73
C THR A 300 -21.52 -7.32 -4.00
N GLU A 301 -22.50 -6.76 -4.72
CA GLU A 301 -23.82 -6.44 -4.14
C GLU A 301 -24.50 -7.68 -3.54
N ARG A 302 -24.32 -8.84 -4.19
CA ARG A 302 -24.83 -10.13 -3.70
C ARG A 302 -24.16 -10.54 -2.37
N SER A 303 -22.86 -10.33 -2.25
CA SER A 303 -22.10 -10.67 -1.04
C SER A 303 -22.44 -9.77 0.17
N LEU A 304 -22.84 -8.51 -0.06
CA LEU A 304 -23.06 -7.54 1.03
C LEU A 304 -24.11 -7.97 2.05
N ASN A 305 -25.16 -8.66 1.59
CA ASN A 305 -26.22 -9.17 2.47
C ASN A 305 -25.74 -10.33 3.35
N HIS A 306 -24.72 -11.07 2.91
CA HIS A 306 -24.17 -12.22 3.61
C HIS A 306 -23.26 -11.83 4.80
N TYR A 307 -22.63 -10.65 4.75
CA TYR A 307 -21.68 -10.28 5.80
C TYR A 307 -22.38 -10.02 7.13
N ASN A 308 -22.07 -10.87 8.09
CA ASN A 308 -22.42 -10.74 9.50
C ASN A 308 -21.14 -10.63 10.34
N PRO A 309 -21.22 -10.13 11.58
CA PRO A 309 -20.06 -10.05 12.47
C PRO A 309 -19.33 -11.39 12.64
N ASP A 310 -20.06 -12.50 12.61
CA ASP A 310 -19.49 -13.83 12.78
C ASP A 310 -18.67 -14.29 11.56
N VAL A 311 -19.10 -13.94 10.34
CA VAL A 311 -18.35 -14.23 9.11
C VAL A 311 -17.03 -13.46 9.11
N ILE A 312 -17.08 -12.18 9.46
CA ILE A 312 -15.90 -11.32 9.55
C ILE A 312 -14.96 -11.85 10.64
N ARG A 313 -15.49 -12.16 11.82
CA ARG A 313 -14.69 -12.70 12.94
C ARG A 313 -14.07 -14.05 12.59
N HIS A 314 -14.79 -14.92 11.89
CA HIS A 314 -14.27 -16.21 11.44
C HIS A 314 -13.05 -16.02 10.53
N TYR A 315 -13.16 -15.14 9.53
CA TYR A 315 -12.04 -14.80 8.65
C TYR A 315 -10.85 -14.22 9.44
N MET A 316 -11.11 -13.30 10.39
CA MET A 316 -10.04 -12.76 11.24
C MET A 316 -9.38 -13.86 12.09
N LEU A 317 -10.14 -14.74 12.73
CA LEU A 317 -9.59 -15.85 13.52
C LEU A 317 -8.75 -16.83 12.70
N GLN A 318 -9.05 -17.01 11.41
CA GLN A 318 -8.24 -17.85 10.52
C GLN A 318 -6.96 -17.15 10.06
N HIS A 319 -7.04 -15.84 9.77
CA HIS A 319 -5.95 -15.15 9.07
C HIS A 319 -5.08 -14.21 9.92
N PHE A 320 -5.58 -13.77 11.07
CA PHE A 320 -4.96 -12.74 11.91
C PHE A 320 -4.14 -13.34 13.07
N SER A 321 -3.51 -14.49 12.87
CA SER A 321 -2.53 -15.03 13.82
C SER A 321 -1.27 -14.16 13.87
N PRO A 322 -0.65 -13.90 15.04
CA PRO A 322 0.54 -13.04 15.14
C PRO A 322 1.73 -13.46 14.27
N GLU A 323 1.93 -14.75 14.01
CA GLU A 323 2.97 -15.25 13.09
C GLU A 323 2.81 -14.74 11.64
N ASN A 324 1.57 -14.50 11.23
CA ASN A 324 1.20 -13.99 9.91
C ASN A 324 1.20 -12.45 9.86
N MET A 325 1.69 -11.80 10.92
CA MET A 325 1.77 -10.36 11.03
C MET A 325 3.23 -9.88 11.13
N VAL A 326 3.46 -8.69 10.59
CA VAL A 326 4.72 -7.95 10.73
C VAL A 326 4.39 -6.52 11.10
N PHE A 327 4.93 -6.04 12.22
CA PHE A 327 4.85 -4.65 12.62
C PHE A 327 6.12 -3.92 12.16
N VAL A 328 5.94 -2.82 11.44
CA VAL A 328 7.03 -2.01 10.89
C VAL A 328 6.95 -0.58 11.43
N GLY A 329 8.06 -0.07 11.96
CA GLY A 329 8.19 1.32 12.40
C GLY A 329 9.32 2.05 11.67
N VAL A 330 9.02 3.22 11.11
CA VAL A 330 10.00 4.11 10.47
C VAL A 330 10.10 5.41 11.27
N ASN A 331 11.33 5.86 11.54
CA ASN A 331 11.68 6.97 12.45
C ASN A 331 11.29 6.71 13.91
N VAL A 332 11.49 5.47 14.37
CA VAL A 332 11.14 5.03 15.73
C VAL A 332 12.33 4.30 16.34
N ASN A 333 12.55 4.50 17.64
CA ASN A 333 13.50 3.72 18.40
C ASN A 333 13.01 2.25 18.51
N HIS A 334 13.86 1.30 18.16
CA HIS A 334 13.50 -0.12 18.11
C HIS A 334 13.12 -0.69 19.48
N ASP A 335 13.90 -0.40 20.52
CA ASP A 335 13.66 -0.92 21.87
C ASP A 335 12.35 -0.34 22.45
N GLU A 336 12.10 0.94 22.22
CA GLU A 336 10.86 1.59 22.63
C GLU A 336 9.64 0.96 21.93
N LEU A 337 9.74 0.75 20.61
CA LEU A 337 8.69 0.10 19.83
C LEU A 337 8.42 -1.34 20.31
N CYS A 338 9.48 -2.12 20.55
CA CYS A 338 9.36 -3.48 21.06
C CYS A 338 8.69 -3.52 22.43
N THR A 339 9.00 -2.54 23.30
CA THR A 339 8.42 -2.43 24.64
C THR A 339 6.91 -2.14 24.56
N TRP A 340 6.49 -1.18 23.74
CA TRP A 340 5.06 -0.87 23.57
C TRP A 340 4.27 -1.97 22.89
N LEU A 341 4.89 -2.68 21.93
CA LEU A 341 4.26 -3.85 21.30
C LEU A 341 4.14 -5.01 22.27
N MET A 342 5.19 -5.31 23.04
CA MET A 342 5.12 -6.29 24.11
C MET A 342 3.94 -5.97 25.03
N ARG A 343 3.86 -4.75 25.58
CA ARG A 343 2.75 -4.31 26.45
C ARG A 343 1.37 -4.53 25.81
N ALA A 344 1.21 -4.24 24.53
CA ALA A 344 -0.06 -4.41 23.82
C ALA A 344 -0.46 -5.88 23.60
N PHE A 345 0.50 -6.79 23.51
CA PHE A 345 0.26 -8.22 23.24
C PHE A 345 0.33 -9.12 24.48
N VAL A 346 0.84 -8.64 25.63
CA VAL A 346 0.97 -9.41 26.88
C VAL A 346 -0.37 -9.97 27.38
N ASP A 347 -1.44 -9.18 27.30
CA ASP A 347 -2.78 -9.58 27.75
C ASP A 347 -3.59 -10.29 26.65
N TYR A 348 -3.01 -10.46 25.46
CA TYR A 348 -3.68 -11.07 24.33
C TYR A 348 -3.41 -12.57 24.24
N ASN A 349 -4.47 -13.36 24.30
CA ASN A 349 -4.40 -14.78 23.96
C ASN A 349 -4.18 -14.92 22.45
N ALA A 350 -2.95 -15.28 22.07
CA ALA A 350 -2.57 -15.42 20.67
C ALA A 350 -3.49 -16.42 19.94
N ILE A 351 -4.04 -15.99 18.80
CA ILE A 351 -4.71 -16.90 17.87
C ILE A 351 -3.68 -17.94 17.41
N PRO A 352 -3.97 -19.24 17.56
CA PRO A 352 -3.05 -20.28 17.13
C PRO A 352 -2.81 -20.20 15.63
N SER A 353 -1.56 -20.39 15.22
CA SER A 353 -1.19 -20.44 13.82
C SER A 353 -1.80 -21.68 13.17
N THR A 354 -2.64 -21.47 12.16
CA THR A 354 -3.20 -22.56 11.36
C THR A 354 -2.32 -22.75 10.11
N PRO A 355 -1.75 -23.95 9.88
CA PRO A 355 -0.95 -24.18 8.68
C PRO A 355 -1.85 -24.05 7.44
N ARG A 356 -1.47 -23.16 6.52
CA ARG A 356 -2.23 -22.89 5.30
C ARG A 356 -1.68 -23.71 4.15
N THR A 357 -2.56 -24.37 3.41
CA THR A 357 -2.21 -24.93 2.10
C THR A 357 -2.44 -23.84 1.07
N LEU A 358 -1.38 -23.18 0.62
CA LEU A 358 -1.47 -22.15 -0.41
C LEU A 358 -1.74 -22.80 -1.76
N GLN A 359 -2.90 -22.52 -2.34
CA GLN A 359 -3.18 -22.90 -3.72
C GLN A 359 -2.37 -21.98 -4.65
N PRO A 360 -1.59 -22.53 -5.59
CA PRO A 360 -0.87 -21.73 -6.56
C PRO A 360 -1.86 -21.13 -7.58
N PRO A 361 -1.67 -19.87 -8.00
CA PRO A 361 -2.47 -19.27 -9.03
C PRO A 361 -2.19 -19.96 -10.38
N VAL A 362 -3.25 -20.23 -11.14
CA VAL A 362 -3.16 -20.79 -12.49
C VAL A 362 -3.61 -19.72 -13.46
N TYR A 363 -2.66 -19.23 -14.27
CA TYR A 363 -2.98 -18.25 -15.31
C TYR A 363 -3.68 -18.96 -16.48
N THR A 364 -4.91 -18.55 -16.75
CA THR A 364 -5.73 -19.08 -17.85
C THR A 364 -5.67 -18.18 -19.07
N GLY A 365 -5.39 -16.89 -18.86
CA GLY A 365 -5.66 -15.86 -19.85
C GLY A 365 -7.16 -15.71 -20.13
N GLY A 366 -7.51 -14.82 -21.05
CA GLY A 366 -8.89 -14.58 -21.46
C GLY A 366 -9.11 -13.23 -22.12
N ASP A 367 -10.30 -13.03 -22.66
CA ASP A 367 -10.79 -11.74 -23.18
C ASP A 367 -12.10 -11.42 -22.45
N VAL A 368 -12.21 -10.20 -21.94
CA VAL A 368 -13.47 -9.64 -21.41
C VAL A 368 -13.64 -8.24 -21.96
N ARG A 369 -14.87 -7.96 -22.41
CA ARG A 369 -15.27 -6.66 -22.92
C ARG A 369 -16.47 -6.19 -22.14
N MET A 370 -16.43 -4.93 -21.72
CA MET A 370 -17.51 -4.30 -20.99
C MET A 370 -17.83 -2.98 -21.69
N GLU A 371 -19.06 -2.88 -22.18
CA GLU A 371 -19.56 -1.63 -22.73
C GLU A 371 -19.92 -0.69 -21.57
N MET A 372 -19.40 0.53 -21.62
CA MET A 372 -19.59 1.55 -20.60
C MET A 372 -19.71 2.92 -21.27
N HIS A 373 -20.47 3.82 -20.64
CA HIS A 373 -20.54 5.20 -21.08
C HIS A 373 -19.27 5.97 -20.67
N SER A 374 -18.24 5.91 -21.52
CA SER A 374 -16.97 6.63 -21.37
C SER A 374 -16.66 7.39 -22.67
N PRO A 375 -16.06 8.60 -22.61
CA PRO A 375 -15.59 9.30 -23.81
C PRO A 375 -14.46 8.56 -24.53
N HIS A 376 -13.74 7.67 -23.84
CA HIS A 376 -12.59 6.95 -24.36
C HIS A 376 -12.72 5.44 -24.14
N VAL A 377 -11.99 4.66 -24.94
CA VAL A 377 -11.87 3.21 -24.79
C VAL A 377 -10.65 2.89 -23.95
N HIS A 378 -10.84 2.06 -22.93
CA HIS A 378 -9.82 1.65 -21.99
C HIS A 378 -9.42 0.20 -22.30
N ILE A 379 -8.15 -0.05 -22.60
CA ILE A 379 -7.65 -1.35 -23.03
C ILE A 379 -6.48 -1.76 -22.15
N ALA A 380 -6.54 -2.96 -21.57
CA ALA A 380 -5.42 -3.56 -20.86
C ALA A 380 -5.08 -4.93 -21.47
N ILE A 381 -3.81 -5.13 -21.80
CA ILE A 381 -3.28 -6.41 -22.30
C ILE A 381 -2.13 -6.80 -21.40
N ALA A 382 -2.15 -8.02 -20.89
CA ALA A 382 -1.15 -8.43 -19.92
C ALA A 382 -0.86 -9.93 -19.97
N PHE A 383 0.36 -10.28 -19.59
CA PHE A 383 0.92 -11.63 -19.61
C PHE A 383 1.39 -12.02 -18.22
N GLU A 384 1.39 -13.31 -17.93
CA GLU A 384 1.91 -13.83 -16.67
C GLU A 384 3.43 -13.64 -16.57
N THR A 385 3.88 -13.28 -15.37
CA THR A 385 5.28 -13.34 -14.97
C THR A 385 5.45 -14.41 -13.89
N PRO A 386 6.05 -15.56 -14.21
CA PRO A 386 6.15 -16.68 -13.27
C PRO A 386 7.06 -16.36 -12.09
N GLY A 387 6.73 -16.88 -10.91
CA GLY A 387 7.56 -16.81 -9.70
C GLY A 387 7.42 -15.53 -8.88
N GLY A 388 6.76 -14.49 -9.41
CA GLY A 388 6.36 -13.34 -8.61
C GLY A 388 7.54 -12.60 -7.94
N TRP A 389 7.37 -12.23 -6.67
CA TRP A 389 8.41 -11.65 -5.81
C TRP A 389 9.63 -12.55 -5.60
N ASN A 390 9.48 -13.86 -5.74
CA ASN A 390 10.56 -14.83 -5.56
C ASN A 390 11.30 -15.14 -6.87
N SER A 391 10.87 -14.58 -8.00
CA SER A 391 11.48 -14.81 -9.31
C SER A 391 12.84 -14.12 -9.43
N GLY A 392 13.78 -14.76 -10.14
CA GLY A 392 15.04 -14.11 -10.52
C GLY A 392 14.91 -13.07 -11.60
N ASP A 393 13.80 -13.13 -12.32
CA ASP A 393 13.49 -12.20 -13.39
C ASP A 393 12.75 -10.96 -12.88
N LEU A 394 12.43 -10.86 -11.58
CA LEU A 394 11.75 -9.70 -10.98
C LEU A 394 12.43 -8.37 -11.37
N VAL A 395 13.76 -8.31 -11.22
CA VAL A 395 14.53 -7.11 -11.56
C VAL A 395 14.50 -6.86 -13.07
N ALA A 396 14.55 -7.92 -13.88
CA ALA A 396 14.45 -7.80 -15.33
C ALA A 396 13.08 -7.24 -15.77
N TYR A 397 11.98 -7.69 -15.15
CA TYR A 397 10.64 -7.15 -15.40
C TYR A 397 10.51 -5.68 -14.98
N SER A 398 11.10 -5.28 -13.84
CA SER A 398 11.11 -3.88 -13.41
C SER A 398 11.93 -2.97 -14.35
N VAL A 399 13.07 -3.46 -14.84
CA VAL A 399 13.86 -2.75 -15.86
C VAL A 399 13.08 -2.68 -17.18
N LEU A 400 12.42 -3.77 -17.59
CA LEU A 400 11.58 -3.79 -18.78
C LEU A 400 10.43 -2.78 -18.69
N GLN A 401 9.75 -2.71 -17.54
CA GLN A 401 8.71 -1.71 -17.28
C GLN A 401 9.26 -0.29 -17.45
N THR A 402 10.46 -0.04 -16.94
CA THR A 402 11.11 1.28 -17.00
C THR A 402 11.50 1.67 -18.44
N ILE A 403 12.02 0.73 -19.23
CA ILE A 403 12.42 0.95 -20.63
C ILE A 403 11.20 1.18 -21.54
N ILE A 404 10.16 0.35 -21.37
CA ILE A 404 8.92 0.47 -22.13
C ILE A 404 8.20 1.77 -21.73
N GLY A 405 8.09 2.01 -20.43
CA GLY A 405 7.62 3.25 -19.82
C GLY A 405 6.19 3.62 -20.23
N GLY A 406 6.02 4.87 -20.66
CA GLY A 406 4.73 5.43 -21.04
C GLY A 406 4.45 6.79 -20.40
N GLY A 407 3.20 7.22 -20.49
CA GLY A 407 2.71 8.48 -19.95
C GLY A 407 1.35 8.87 -20.52
N GLY A 408 0.89 10.05 -20.12
CA GLY A 408 -0.21 10.74 -20.80
C GLY A 408 0.33 11.68 -21.88
N ALA A 409 -0.45 11.89 -22.93
CA ALA A 409 -0.22 12.90 -23.96
C ALA A 409 -0.16 14.31 -23.35
N PHE A 410 -0.95 14.55 -22.30
CA PHE A 410 -0.86 15.75 -21.49
C PHE A 410 -0.05 15.49 -20.22
N SER A 411 1.24 15.83 -20.25
CA SER A 411 2.12 15.79 -19.07
C SER A 411 2.85 17.13 -18.93
N THR A 412 2.45 17.93 -17.95
CA THR A 412 3.04 19.25 -17.66
C THR A 412 4.35 19.14 -16.87
N GLY A 413 5.16 18.14 -17.19
CA GLY A 413 6.42 17.85 -16.51
C GLY A 413 7.67 18.30 -17.22
N GLY A 414 8.69 18.66 -16.45
CA GLY A 414 10.04 18.79 -16.96
C GLY A 414 10.67 17.44 -17.37
N PRO A 415 11.88 17.47 -17.94
CA PRO A 415 12.64 16.28 -18.30
C PRO A 415 12.85 15.36 -17.08
N GLY A 416 12.89 14.05 -17.32
CA GLY A 416 13.08 13.01 -16.28
C GLY A 416 11.83 12.19 -15.95
N LYS A 417 10.64 12.57 -16.45
CA LYS A 417 9.38 11.82 -16.23
C LYS A 417 9.17 10.61 -17.17
N GLY A 418 10.16 10.25 -17.98
CA GLY A 418 10.05 9.12 -18.92
C GLY A 418 9.58 9.49 -20.34
N MET A 419 9.69 10.76 -20.75
CA MET A 419 9.30 11.20 -22.12
C MET A 419 10.11 10.55 -23.25
N TYR A 420 11.28 9.98 -22.94
CA TYR A 420 12.13 9.28 -23.90
C TYR A 420 11.95 7.75 -23.88
N THR A 421 10.91 7.27 -23.19
CA THR A 421 10.59 5.83 -23.15
C THR A 421 10.00 5.37 -24.48
N ARG A 422 10.09 4.06 -24.77
CA ARG A 422 9.73 3.53 -26.09
C ARG A 422 8.26 3.79 -26.44
N LEU A 423 7.35 3.63 -25.48
CA LEU A 423 5.94 3.91 -25.72
C LEU A 423 5.67 5.40 -25.94
N TYR A 424 6.38 6.27 -25.21
CA TYR A 424 6.18 7.71 -25.37
C TYR A 424 6.62 8.19 -26.76
N LEU A 425 7.80 7.78 -27.21
CA LEU A 425 8.34 8.19 -28.50
C LEU A 425 7.60 7.58 -29.69
N ASN A 426 7.34 6.27 -29.65
CA ASN A 426 6.84 5.55 -30.83
C ASN A 426 5.31 5.45 -30.86
N VAL A 427 4.63 5.63 -29.74
CA VAL A 427 3.17 5.50 -29.66
C VAL A 427 2.51 6.85 -29.42
N LEU A 428 2.82 7.53 -28.32
CA LEU A 428 2.15 8.81 -27.98
C LEU A 428 2.49 9.94 -28.94
N ASN A 429 3.76 10.11 -29.31
CA ASN A 429 4.15 11.19 -30.22
C ASN A 429 3.67 10.96 -31.67
N GLU A 430 3.53 9.70 -32.09
CA GLU A 430 3.10 9.36 -33.46
C GLU A 430 1.57 9.30 -33.60
N ASN A 431 0.85 9.00 -32.51
CA ASN A 431 -0.60 8.76 -32.54
C ASN A 431 -1.35 9.76 -31.66
N ASP A 432 -1.93 10.77 -32.30
CA ASP A 432 -2.72 11.84 -31.66
C ASP A 432 -4.01 11.36 -30.96
N TRP A 433 -4.49 10.18 -31.33
CA TRP A 433 -5.74 9.58 -30.85
C TRP A 433 -5.57 8.70 -29.61
N ILE A 434 -4.33 8.52 -29.14
CA ILE A 434 -4.02 7.83 -27.89
C ILE A 434 -3.75 8.89 -26.84
N GLU A 435 -4.61 8.96 -25.83
CA GLU A 435 -4.48 9.96 -24.76
C GLU A 435 -3.46 9.51 -23.70
N SER A 436 -3.38 8.22 -23.41
CA SER A 436 -2.46 7.67 -22.42
C SER A 436 -2.07 6.25 -22.77
N VAL A 437 -0.81 5.90 -22.55
CA VAL A 437 -0.35 4.52 -22.64
C VAL A 437 0.73 4.28 -21.59
N MET A 438 0.66 3.18 -20.86
CA MET A 438 1.64 2.86 -19.81
C MET A 438 1.89 1.37 -19.69
N ALA A 439 3.15 1.00 -19.45
CA ALA A 439 3.50 -0.34 -19.01
C ALA A 439 3.35 -0.45 -17.49
N PHE A 440 2.77 -1.56 -17.04
CA PHE A 440 2.64 -1.87 -15.63
C PHE A 440 3.20 -3.26 -15.32
N ASN A 441 3.70 -3.40 -14.10
CA ASN A 441 4.22 -4.64 -13.55
C ASN A 441 3.62 -4.84 -12.15
N THR A 442 2.79 -5.87 -12.00
CA THR A 442 2.15 -6.21 -10.72
C THR A 442 2.61 -7.59 -10.29
N GLN A 443 3.29 -7.67 -9.14
CA GLN A 443 3.90 -8.90 -8.66
C GLN A 443 3.22 -9.37 -7.37
N TYR A 444 3.00 -10.68 -7.28
CA TYR A 444 2.48 -11.40 -6.11
C TYR A 444 3.50 -12.43 -5.64
N THR A 445 3.19 -13.18 -4.59
CA THR A 445 4.17 -14.05 -3.92
C THR A 445 4.75 -15.13 -4.86
N ASP A 446 3.93 -15.70 -5.75
CA ASP A 446 4.26 -16.84 -6.62
C ASP A 446 3.92 -16.65 -8.11
N SER A 447 3.19 -15.59 -8.46
CA SER A 447 2.89 -15.19 -9.84
C SER A 447 2.82 -13.66 -9.95
N GLY A 448 2.64 -13.14 -11.15
CA GLY A 448 2.51 -11.72 -11.40
C GLY A 448 1.98 -11.49 -12.81
N ILE A 449 1.70 -10.22 -13.12
CA ILE A 449 1.25 -9.80 -14.43
C ILE A 449 2.08 -8.60 -14.89
N PHE A 450 2.57 -8.70 -16.12
CA PHE A 450 3.21 -7.61 -16.84
C PHE A 450 2.37 -7.25 -18.07
N GLY A 451 2.10 -5.96 -18.27
CA GLY A 451 1.20 -5.56 -19.34
C GLY A 451 1.27 -4.11 -19.74
N LEU A 452 0.42 -3.77 -20.69
CA LEU A 452 0.20 -2.44 -21.21
C LEU A 452 -1.24 -2.02 -20.93
N TYR A 453 -1.40 -0.78 -20.51
CA TYR A 453 -2.67 -0.11 -20.36
C TYR A 453 -2.72 1.08 -21.32
N MET A 454 -3.84 1.24 -22.02
CA MET A 454 -4.03 2.25 -23.06
C MET A 454 -5.40 2.91 -22.97
N LEU A 455 -5.41 4.22 -23.18
CA LEU A 455 -6.59 5.06 -23.32
C LEU A 455 -6.62 5.66 -24.72
N ALA A 456 -7.68 5.38 -25.48
CA ALA A 456 -7.75 5.75 -26.90
C ALA A 456 -9.13 6.24 -27.33
N ASP A 457 -9.17 7.01 -28.42
CA ASP A 457 -10.41 7.45 -29.07
C ASP A 457 -11.20 6.25 -29.66
N PRO A 458 -12.47 6.05 -29.28
CA PRO A 458 -13.31 4.98 -29.82
C PRO A 458 -13.40 4.98 -31.35
N ALA A 459 -13.29 6.12 -32.04
CA ALA A 459 -13.45 6.14 -33.50
C ALA A 459 -12.30 5.41 -34.24
N LYS A 460 -11.07 5.48 -33.70
CA LYS A 460 -9.85 5.01 -34.39
C LYS A 460 -9.39 3.61 -33.95
N VAL A 461 -9.88 3.09 -32.83
CA VAL A 461 -9.53 1.74 -32.35
C VAL A 461 -10.14 0.67 -33.27
N SER A 462 -9.33 -0.34 -33.63
CA SER A 462 -9.81 -1.51 -34.39
C SER A 462 -10.95 -2.22 -33.63
N PRO A 463 -12.02 -2.68 -34.30
CA PRO A 463 -13.08 -3.46 -33.66
C PRO A 463 -12.58 -4.72 -32.93
N SER A 464 -11.40 -5.23 -33.30
CA SER A 464 -10.79 -6.38 -32.64
C SER A 464 -10.22 -6.07 -31.25
N LEU A 465 -9.86 -4.80 -31.00
CA LEU A 465 -9.26 -4.27 -29.78
C LEU A 465 -10.26 -3.46 -28.92
N LYS A 466 -11.44 -3.17 -29.46
CA LYS A 466 -12.61 -2.67 -28.71
C LYS A 466 -13.31 -3.81 -28.01
#